data_AF-A0A925DXA2-F1
#
_entry.id   AF-A0A925DXA2-F1
#
_cell.length_a   1.000
_cell.length_b   1.000
_cell.length_c   1.000
_cell.angle_alpha   90.00
_cell.angle_beta   90.00
_cell.angle_gamma   90.00
#
_symmetry.space_group_name_H-M   'P 1'
#
loop_
_entity.id
_entity.type
_entity.pdbx_description
1 polymer ?
#
loop_
_entity_poly.entity_id
_entity_poly.type
_entity_poly.pdbx_seq_one_letter_code
_entity_poly.pdbx_strand_id
1 'polypeptide(L)'
;MPIPNPENNPNIALPADSLPSEAATESSEFITRMSEIFEFAKTQGDELKNIYRNDPTDFNGALDDFTEDIANQNQDFQTTFAALKKARRTGSPEATLVKELNGIRAKIKQIIVSELGLPDESRFSQIEKAQLDVATLLAESSHDRQALQPVEALEILGIIETEGNEKYVYHFPYNLMPEQVSEKWNIYLAAVCRHIQLANAVINTGDKDAVVRADATRKYAHDSITNDVHIILGLEKLGGWDWTKTRQLLASIREHELPTIEAATNEHAQELIDAHTQELDVATALADRHKH
;
A
#
# COMPACT_ATOMS: atom_id res chain seq x y z
N MET A 1 -38.97 -34.87 53.25
CA MET A 1 -38.55 -33.56 52.70
C MET A 1 -37.09 -33.66 52.26
N PRO A 2 -36.66 -32.92 51.24
CA PRO A 2 -35.84 -33.44 50.13
C PRO A 2 -34.32 -33.47 50.36
N ILE A 3 -33.66 -34.22 49.46
CA ILE A 3 -32.24 -34.56 49.33
C ILE A 3 -31.37 -33.32 49.05
N PRO A 4 -30.16 -33.22 49.65
CA PRO A 4 -29.03 -32.51 49.04
C PRO A 4 -27.94 -33.48 48.55
N ASN A 5 -27.49 -33.18 47.34
CA ASN A 5 -26.56 -33.89 46.48
C ASN A 5 -25.12 -33.89 47.04
N PRO A 6 -24.36 -35.01 46.94
CA PRO A 6 -22.95 -35.05 47.29
C PRO A 6 -22.07 -34.65 46.09
N GLU A 7 -20.88 -34.12 46.41
CA GLU A 7 -19.64 -34.21 45.61
C GLU A 7 -19.67 -33.76 44.13
N ASN A 8 -19.13 -32.57 43.86
CA ASN A 8 -18.06 -32.35 42.87
C ASN A 8 -17.77 -30.85 42.70
N ASN A 9 -16.67 -30.35 43.28
CA ASN A 9 -15.44 -30.06 42.54
C ASN A 9 -14.42 -29.34 43.47
N PRO A 10 -13.26 -29.95 43.76
CA PRO A 10 -12.16 -29.30 44.48
C PRO A 10 -11.22 -28.59 43.49
N ASN A 11 -10.61 -27.47 43.92
CA ASN A 11 -9.57 -26.72 43.20
C ASN A 11 -10.04 -26.10 41.86
N ILE A 12 -9.93 -24.80 41.64
CA ILE A 12 -8.66 -24.10 41.48
C ILE A 12 -8.88 -22.67 41.97
N ALA A 13 -8.24 -22.32 43.09
CA ALA A 13 -7.90 -20.94 43.33
C ALA A 13 -6.87 -20.56 42.25
N LEU A 14 -7.23 -19.60 41.39
CA LEU A 14 -6.30 -19.02 40.41
C LEU A 14 -5.11 -18.44 41.18
N PRO A 15 -3.87 -18.91 40.93
CA PRO A 15 -2.71 -18.15 41.36
C PRO A 15 -2.64 -16.90 40.49
N ALA A 16 -2.80 -15.76 41.16
CA ALA A 16 -2.25 -14.50 40.70
C ALA A 16 -0.74 -14.71 40.52
N ASP A 17 -0.30 -14.81 39.27
CA ASP A 17 1.04 -14.48 38.75
C ASP A 17 1.14 -15.06 37.33
N SER A 18 0.47 -14.39 36.39
CA SER A 18 0.91 -14.42 35.00
C SER A 18 1.78 -13.19 34.82
N LEU A 19 3.07 -13.34 35.10
CA LEU A 19 4.08 -12.38 34.65
C LEU A 19 3.83 -12.11 33.16
N PRO A 20 3.81 -10.84 32.70
CA PRO A 20 3.83 -10.57 31.27
C PRO A 20 5.10 -11.24 30.72
N SER A 21 4.93 -12.12 29.72
CA SER A 21 6.06 -12.84 29.14
C SER A 21 7.09 -11.84 28.65
N GLU A 22 8.37 -12.08 28.91
CA GLU A 22 9.48 -11.21 28.47
C GLU A 22 9.40 -10.88 26.97
N ALA A 23 8.81 -11.77 26.15
CA ALA A 23 8.56 -11.54 24.73
C ALA A 23 7.51 -10.44 24.43
N ALA A 24 6.51 -10.24 25.29
CA ALA A 24 5.52 -9.16 25.14
C ALA A 24 6.11 -7.79 25.52
N THR A 25 7.04 -7.77 26.49
CA THR A 25 7.76 -6.57 26.93
C THR A 25 8.86 -6.17 25.95
N GLU A 26 9.61 -7.11 25.38
CA GLU A 26 10.58 -6.86 24.30
C GLU A 26 9.92 -6.33 23.02
N SER A 27 8.73 -6.85 22.66
CA SER A 27 7.91 -6.34 21.55
C SER A 27 7.46 -4.90 21.80
N SER A 28 7.02 -4.58 23.03
CA SER A 28 6.54 -3.25 23.42
C SER A 28 7.64 -2.17 23.39
N GLU A 29 8.84 -2.47 23.89
CA GLU A 29 9.97 -1.53 23.85
C GLU A 29 10.52 -1.32 22.44
N PHE A 30 10.57 -2.38 21.62
CA PHE A 30 10.94 -2.28 20.21
C PHE A 30 9.93 -1.42 19.44
N ILE A 31 8.62 -1.65 19.61
CA ILE A 31 7.55 -0.87 18.96
C ILE A 31 7.56 0.60 19.40
N THR A 32 7.81 0.88 20.68
CA THR A 32 7.90 2.25 21.20
C THR A 32 9.12 2.99 20.64
N ARG A 33 10.29 2.33 20.52
CA ARG A 33 11.50 2.93 19.90
C ARG A 33 11.40 3.06 18.38
N MET A 34 10.61 2.21 17.71
CA MET A 34 10.29 2.38 16.30
C MET A 34 9.46 3.65 16.03
N SER A 35 8.84 4.26 17.06
CA SER A 35 8.06 5.51 16.90
C SER A 35 8.89 6.72 16.47
N GLU A 36 10.15 6.82 16.91
CA GLU A 36 11.07 7.87 16.46
C GLU A 36 11.61 7.61 15.05
N ILE A 37 11.76 6.33 14.70
CA ILE A 37 12.09 5.89 13.34
C ILE A 37 10.94 6.22 12.37
N PHE A 38 9.68 6.16 12.82
CA PHE A 38 8.51 6.50 12.00
C PHE A 38 8.49 7.99 11.58
N GLU A 39 8.78 8.93 12.48
CA GLU A 39 8.81 10.36 12.14
C GLU A 39 9.96 10.69 11.16
N PHE A 40 11.10 10.02 11.30
CA PHE A 40 12.21 10.15 10.36
C PHE A 40 11.87 9.55 8.98
N ALA A 41 11.27 8.34 8.96
CA ALA A 41 10.80 7.68 7.75
C ALA A 41 9.72 8.49 7.03
N LYS A 42 8.85 9.19 7.77
CA LYS A 42 7.80 10.07 7.22
C LYS A 42 8.40 11.31 6.55
N THR A 43 9.37 11.96 7.19
CA THR A 43 9.97 13.21 6.70
C THR A 43 10.82 13.01 5.44
N GLN A 44 11.48 11.84 5.32
CA GLN A 44 12.32 11.52 4.16
C GLN A 44 11.68 10.53 3.17
N GLY A 45 10.57 9.89 3.55
CA GLY A 45 9.87 8.91 2.74
C GLY A 45 9.23 9.48 1.47
N ASP A 46 9.07 10.80 1.39
CA ASP A 46 8.65 11.47 0.15
C ASP A 46 9.68 11.29 -0.97
N GLU A 47 10.97 11.22 -0.64
CA GLU A 47 12.02 10.93 -1.62
C GLU A 47 11.90 9.48 -2.12
N LEU A 48 11.70 8.51 -1.24
CA LEU A 48 11.45 7.12 -1.64
C LEU A 48 10.17 6.96 -2.47
N LYS A 49 9.10 7.66 -2.13
CA LYS A 49 7.85 7.68 -2.93
C LYS A 49 8.09 8.29 -4.30
N ASN A 50 8.91 9.34 -4.38
CA ASN A 50 9.29 9.97 -5.64
C ASN A 50 10.20 9.07 -6.49
N ILE A 51 11.17 8.37 -5.89
CA ILE A 51 12.01 7.38 -6.57
C ILE A 51 11.12 6.26 -7.09
N TYR A 52 10.28 5.68 -6.25
CA TYR A 52 9.36 4.63 -6.67
C TYR A 52 8.49 5.06 -7.85
N ARG A 53 7.95 6.29 -7.81
CA ARG A 53 7.11 6.85 -8.87
C ARG A 53 7.84 7.06 -10.19
N ASN A 54 9.08 7.54 -10.17
CA ASN A 54 9.77 8.06 -11.36
C ASN A 54 10.89 7.13 -11.87
N ASP A 55 11.49 6.34 -10.99
CA ASP A 55 12.57 5.39 -11.29
C ASP A 55 12.43 4.13 -10.42
N PRO A 56 11.48 3.23 -10.75
CA PRO A 56 11.24 2.02 -10.00
C PRO A 56 12.43 1.06 -10.05
N THR A 57 13.28 1.13 -11.08
CA THR A 57 14.46 0.25 -11.21
C THR A 57 15.48 0.43 -10.09
N ASP A 58 15.65 1.66 -9.62
CA ASP A 58 16.55 1.98 -8.51
C ASP A 58 15.87 1.90 -7.13
N PHE A 59 14.56 1.60 -7.08
CA PHE A 59 13.77 1.61 -5.84
C PHE A 59 14.28 0.65 -4.77
N ASN A 60 14.62 -0.60 -5.12
CA ASN A 60 15.07 -1.58 -4.12
C ASN A 60 16.43 -1.18 -3.52
N GLY A 61 17.33 -0.61 -4.33
CA GLY A 61 18.60 -0.08 -3.85
C GLY A 61 18.40 1.12 -2.93
N ALA A 62 17.56 2.07 -3.35
CA ALA A 62 17.21 3.24 -2.55
C ALA A 62 16.53 2.85 -1.22
N LEU A 63 15.65 1.84 -1.23
CA LEU A 63 14.99 1.33 -0.04
C LEU A 63 15.97 0.64 0.90
N ASP A 64 16.96 -0.08 0.39
CA ASP A 64 18.02 -0.70 1.20
C ASP A 64 18.93 0.36 1.83
N ASP A 65 19.34 1.37 1.06
CA ASP A 65 20.14 2.50 1.57
C ASP A 65 19.36 3.27 2.66
N PHE A 66 18.09 3.56 2.41
CA PHE A 66 17.22 4.23 3.37
C PHE A 66 17.00 3.38 4.64
N THR A 67 16.84 2.06 4.47
CA THR A 67 16.75 1.12 5.60
C THR A 67 18.03 1.13 6.42
N GLU A 68 19.21 1.22 5.78
CA GLU A 68 20.49 1.26 6.45
C GLU A 68 20.70 2.58 7.21
N ASP A 69 20.32 3.71 6.64
CA ASP A 69 20.38 5.01 7.30
C ASP A 69 19.52 5.04 8.57
N ILE A 70 18.31 4.48 8.49
CA ILE A 70 17.41 4.33 9.64
C ILE A 70 17.96 3.32 10.65
N ALA A 71 18.47 2.17 10.18
CA ALA A 71 19.08 1.17 11.05
C ALA A 71 20.27 1.75 11.81
N ASN A 72 21.07 2.62 11.18
CA ASN A 72 22.17 3.31 11.83
C ASN A 72 21.74 4.28 12.93
N GLN A 73 20.49 4.74 12.93
CA GLN A 73 19.92 5.53 14.03
C GLN A 73 19.30 4.65 15.13
N ASN A 74 19.08 3.36 14.86
CA ASN A 74 18.50 2.42 15.82
C ASN A 74 19.54 1.93 16.84
N GLN A 75 19.21 2.05 18.12
CA GLN A 75 20.12 1.71 19.22
C GLN A 75 20.45 0.21 19.30
N ASP A 76 19.48 -0.66 18.99
CA ASP A 76 19.67 -2.12 19.02
C ASP A 76 20.60 -2.53 17.88
N PHE A 77 20.39 -1.97 16.68
CA PHE A 77 21.29 -2.17 15.55
C PHE A 77 22.73 -1.74 15.88
N GLN A 78 22.92 -0.53 16.46
CA GLN A 78 24.25 -0.06 16.87
C GLN A 78 24.90 -0.97 17.92
N THR A 79 24.11 -1.47 18.87
CA THR A 79 24.58 -2.37 19.93
C THR A 79 25.04 -3.72 19.36
N THR A 80 24.21 -4.35 18.52
CA THR A 80 24.52 -5.63 17.88
C THR A 80 25.68 -5.48 16.88
N PHE A 81 25.78 -4.33 16.18
CA PHE A 81 26.89 -4.04 15.27
C PHE A 81 28.22 -3.83 16.00
N ALA A 82 28.21 -3.17 17.16
CA ALA A 82 29.38 -3.04 18.03
C ALA A 82 29.83 -4.41 18.58
N ALA A 83 28.89 -5.27 18.95
CA ALA A 83 29.15 -6.64 19.37
C ALA A 83 29.79 -7.47 18.23
N LEU A 84 29.30 -7.34 16.99
CA LEU A 84 29.87 -7.99 15.81
C LEU A 84 31.32 -7.53 15.55
N LYS A 85 31.58 -6.21 15.63
CA LYS A 85 32.94 -5.66 15.52
C LYS A 85 33.88 -6.22 16.58
N LYS A 86 33.39 -6.43 17.81
CA LYS A 86 34.16 -7.04 18.89
C LYS A 86 34.42 -8.52 18.61
N ALA A 87 33.41 -9.28 18.18
CA ALA A 87 33.53 -10.71 17.84
C ALA A 87 34.56 -10.95 16.71
N ARG A 88 34.57 -10.10 15.68
CA ARG A 88 35.59 -10.10 14.61
C ARG A 88 37.01 -9.97 15.13
N ARG A 89 37.22 -9.10 16.12
CA ARG A 89 38.53 -8.87 16.73
C ARG A 89 38.96 -10.02 17.64
N THR A 90 38.01 -10.78 18.18
CA THR A 90 38.26 -11.87 19.13
C THR A 90 38.16 -13.27 18.52
N GLY A 91 37.87 -13.40 17.22
CA GLY A 91 37.73 -14.69 16.53
C GLY A 91 36.53 -15.52 17.01
N SER A 92 35.47 -14.87 17.48
CA SER A 92 34.28 -15.52 18.04
C SER A 92 33.20 -15.78 16.97
N PRO A 93 32.16 -16.59 17.26
CA PRO A 93 31.15 -16.93 16.26
C PRO A 93 30.34 -15.71 15.81
N GLU A 94 30.55 -15.27 14.56
CA GLU A 94 29.89 -14.09 13.97
C GLU A 94 28.51 -14.36 13.39
N ALA A 95 28.21 -15.62 13.03
CA ALA A 95 27.03 -15.97 12.25
C ALA A 95 25.70 -15.57 12.92
N THR A 96 25.60 -15.71 14.25
CA THR A 96 24.40 -15.34 15.00
C THR A 96 24.17 -13.82 14.99
N LEU A 97 25.23 -13.03 15.20
CA LEU A 97 25.16 -11.57 15.21
C LEU A 97 24.85 -10.99 13.82
N VAL A 98 25.38 -11.62 12.76
CA VAL A 98 25.03 -11.27 11.37
C VAL A 98 23.55 -11.57 11.10
N LYS A 99 23.04 -12.72 11.54
CA LYS A 99 21.62 -13.07 11.42
C LYS A 99 20.72 -12.08 12.15
N GLU A 100 21.13 -11.65 13.34
CA GLU A 100 20.40 -10.68 14.15
C GLU A 100 20.34 -9.30 13.51
N LEU A 101 21.47 -8.77 13.01
CA LEU A 101 21.50 -7.51 12.26
C LEU A 101 20.60 -7.54 11.02
N ASN A 102 20.64 -8.65 10.26
CA ASN A 102 19.76 -8.82 9.11
C ASN A 102 18.28 -8.89 9.52
N GLY A 103 17.98 -9.48 10.68
CA GLY A 103 16.63 -9.49 11.24
C GLY A 103 16.12 -8.10 11.62
N ILE A 104 16.98 -7.25 12.19
CA ILE A 104 16.64 -5.85 12.51
C ILE A 104 16.37 -5.06 11.22
N ARG A 105 17.25 -5.16 10.22
CA ARG A 105 17.08 -4.50 8.91
C ARG A 105 15.77 -4.92 8.23
N ALA A 106 15.47 -6.22 8.21
CA ALA A 106 14.25 -6.72 7.60
C ALA A 106 12.98 -6.14 8.27
N LYS A 107 12.97 -6.04 9.61
CA LYS A 107 11.87 -5.42 10.36
C LYS A 107 11.72 -3.93 10.04
N ILE A 108 12.84 -3.20 9.97
CA ILE A 108 12.84 -1.77 9.62
C ILE A 108 12.31 -1.58 8.19
N LYS A 109 12.80 -2.36 7.23
CA LYS A 109 12.34 -2.33 5.83
C LYS A 109 10.85 -2.61 5.72
N GLN A 110 10.35 -3.64 6.40
CA GLN A 110 8.92 -3.98 6.42
C GLN A 110 8.06 -2.83 6.96
N ILE A 111 8.53 -2.17 8.02
CA ILE A 111 7.89 -1.00 8.59
C ILE A 111 7.85 0.16 7.60
N ILE A 112 8.98 0.49 6.96
CA ILE A 112 9.07 1.58 5.97
C ILE A 112 8.10 1.32 4.83
N VAL A 113 8.11 0.10 4.28
CA VAL A 113 7.21 -0.31 3.19
C VAL A 113 5.74 -0.15 3.59
N SER A 114 5.37 -0.66 4.78
CA SER A 114 4.00 -0.59 5.29
C SER A 114 3.55 0.85 5.55
N GLU A 115 4.37 1.65 6.24
CA GLU A 115 4.01 3.02 6.64
C GLU A 115 4.00 3.98 5.45
N LEU A 116 4.87 3.78 4.45
CA LEU A 116 4.88 4.59 3.24
C LEU A 116 3.91 4.08 2.17
N GLY A 117 3.22 2.95 2.39
CA GLY A 117 2.32 2.33 1.42
C GLY A 117 3.03 1.84 0.14
N LEU A 118 4.34 1.61 0.24
CA LEU A 118 5.18 1.14 -0.86
C LEU A 118 4.97 -0.37 -1.11
N PRO A 119 5.34 -0.91 -2.27
CA PRO A 119 5.31 -2.36 -2.47
C PRO A 119 6.40 -3.06 -1.64
N ASP A 120 6.08 -4.25 -1.14
CA ASP A 120 7.11 -5.17 -0.66
C ASP A 120 7.84 -5.83 -1.85
N GLU A 121 8.88 -6.62 -1.58
CA GLU A 121 9.71 -7.24 -2.63
C GLU A 121 8.89 -8.14 -3.57
N SER A 122 7.88 -8.84 -3.05
CA SER A 122 7.02 -9.72 -3.85
C SER A 122 6.13 -8.90 -4.78
N ARG A 123 5.46 -7.87 -4.25
CA ARG A 123 4.63 -6.94 -5.03
C ARG A 123 5.47 -6.18 -6.04
N PHE A 124 6.66 -5.73 -5.66
CA PHE A 124 7.58 -5.04 -6.57
C PHE A 124 7.93 -5.92 -7.77
N SER A 125 8.28 -7.20 -7.54
CA SER A 125 8.57 -8.15 -8.62
C SER A 125 7.37 -8.38 -9.56
N GLN A 126 6.15 -8.38 -9.03
CA GLN A 126 4.94 -8.49 -9.84
C GLN A 126 4.70 -7.25 -10.70
N ILE A 127 4.94 -6.05 -10.13
CA ILE A 127 4.83 -4.76 -10.83
C ILE A 127 5.89 -4.65 -11.94
N GLU A 128 7.14 -5.03 -11.66
CA GLU A 128 8.23 -5.04 -12.64
C GLU A 128 7.91 -6.00 -13.80
N LYS A 129 7.38 -7.19 -13.50
CA LYS A 129 6.94 -8.13 -14.53
C LYS A 129 5.82 -7.55 -15.40
N ALA A 130 4.78 -6.98 -14.78
CA ALA A 130 3.67 -6.37 -15.52
C ALA A 130 4.14 -5.20 -16.40
N GLN A 131 5.09 -4.40 -15.91
CA GLN A 131 5.73 -3.33 -16.69
C GLN A 131 6.48 -3.89 -17.91
N LEU A 132 7.20 -5.00 -17.76
CA LEU A 132 7.87 -5.67 -18.87
C LEU A 132 6.88 -6.23 -19.90
N ASP A 133 5.78 -6.82 -19.44
CA ASP A 133 4.71 -7.36 -20.29
C ASP A 133 4.06 -6.23 -21.11
N VAL A 134 3.75 -5.08 -20.48
CA VAL A 134 3.26 -3.87 -21.16
C VAL A 134 4.27 -3.38 -22.20
N ALA A 135 5.54 -3.25 -21.82
CA ALA A 135 6.59 -2.80 -22.73
C ALA A 135 6.74 -3.73 -23.95
N THR A 136 6.54 -5.04 -23.74
CA THR A 136 6.55 -6.05 -24.81
C THR A 136 5.35 -5.91 -25.74
N LEU A 137 4.14 -5.72 -25.20
CA LEU A 137 2.93 -5.51 -26.01
C LEU A 137 3.02 -4.25 -26.88
N LEU A 138 3.48 -3.13 -26.31
CA LEU A 138 3.69 -1.88 -27.07
C LEU A 138 4.79 -2.04 -28.14
N ALA A 139 5.81 -2.84 -27.84
CA ALA A 139 6.90 -3.16 -28.75
C ALA A 139 6.47 -4.02 -29.94
N GLU A 140 5.59 -4.99 -29.73
CA GLU A 140 5.07 -5.90 -30.78
C GLU A 140 4.05 -5.20 -31.67
N SER A 141 3.29 -4.27 -31.11
CA SER A 141 2.17 -3.60 -31.79
C SER A 141 2.58 -2.37 -32.61
N SER A 142 3.74 -1.75 -32.31
CA SER A 142 4.21 -0.55 -33.02
C SER A 142 5.31 -0.87 -34.04
N HIS A 143 5.11 -0.45 -35.30
CA HIS A 143 6.13 -0.56 -36.35
C HIS A 143 7.22 0.53 -36.25
N ASP A 144 7.00 1.58 -35.44
CA ASP A 144 7.98 2.63 -35.14
C ASP A 144 7.82 3.13 -33.69
N ARG A 145 8.66 2.62 -32.77
CA ARG A 145 8.62 2.94 -31.34
C ARG A 145 8.89 4.41 -31.02
N GLN A 146 9.52 5.17 -31.92
CA GLN A 146 9.83 6.58 -31.67
C GLN A 146 8.65 7.53 -31.96
N ALA A 147 7.60 7.04 -32.63
CA ALA A 147 6.43 7.83 -33.00
C ALA A 147 5.16 7.51 -32.19
N LEU A 148 5.15 6.41 -31.43
CA LEU A 148 3.97 5.92 -30.70
C LEU A 148 3.46 7.00 -29.73
N GLN A 149 2.24 7.50 -29.96
CA GLN A 149 1.63 8.50 -29.11
C GLN A 149 0.95 7.85 -27.89
N PRO A 150 0.82 8.54 -26.75
CA PRO A 150 0.19 7.97 -25.55
C PRO A 150 -1.23 7.45 -25.78
N VAL A 151 -2.04 8.11 -26.61
CA VAL A 151 -3.42 7.64 -26.89
C VAL A 151 -3.42 6.32 -27.65
N GLU A 152 -2.57 6.17 -28.68
CA GLU A 152 -2.41 4.91 -29.42
C GLU A 152 -1.91 3.79 -28.51
N ALA A 153 -1.01 4.12 -27.57
CA ALA A 153 -0.55 3.15 -26.57
C ALA A 153 -1.71 2.69 -25.66
N LEU A 154 -2.58 3.59 -25.22
CA LEU A 154 -3.75 3.21 -24.42
C LEU A 154 -4.75 2.35 -25.20
N GLU A 155 -4.92 2.59 -26.50
CA GLU A 155 -5.73 1.74 -27.38
C GLU A 155 -5.13 0.33 -27.53
N ILE A 156 -3.82 0.23 -27.77
CA ILE A 156 -3.10 -1.06 -27.84
C ILE A 156 -3.25 -1.85 -26.54
N LEU A 157 -3.20 -1.15 -25.40
CA LEU A 157 -3.34 -1.77 -24.08
C LEU A 157 -4.80 -2.09 -23.71
N GLY A 158 -5.76 -1.78 -24.59
CA GLY A 158 -7.19 -2.04 -24.37
C GLY A 158 -7.80 -1.18 -23.26
N ILE A 159 -7.15 -0.09 -22.89
CA ILE A 159 -7.63 0.85 -21.87
C ILE A 159 -8.65 1.82 -22.48
N ILE A 160 -8.46 2.14 -23.76
CA ILE A 160 -9.36 2.96 -24.55
C ILE A 160 -9.89 2.12 -25.71
N GLU A 161 -11.20 2.09 -25.87
CA GLU A 161 -11.87 1.63 -27.07
C GLU A 161 -12.54 2.82 -27.77
N THR A 162 -12.25 3.01 -29.05
CA THR A 162 -12.84 4.08 -29.86
C THR A 162 -14.14 3.58 -30.49
N GLU A 163 -15.29 3.98 -29.94
CA GLU A 163 -16.58 3.76 -30.58
C GLU A 163 -16.77 4.73 -31.76
N GLY A 164 -17.56 4.32 -32.75
CA GLY A 164 -17.80 5.03 -34.03
C GLY A 164 -18.51 6.37 -33.89
N ASN A 165 -17.83 7.35 -33.28
CA ASN A 165 -18.06 8.80 -33.22
C ASN A 165 -16.93 9.49 -32.40
N GLU A 166 -15.71 8.93 -32.35
CA GLU A 166 -14.59 9.42 -31.52
C GLU A 166 -14.89 9.45 -30.01
N LYS A 167 -15.89 8.69 -29.57
CA LYS A 167 -16.19 8.55 -28.15
C LYS A 167 -15.29 7.46 -27.59
N TYR A 168 -14.39 7.86 -26.68
CA TYR A 168 -13.57 6.92 -25.93
C TYR A 168 -14.39 6.24 -24.85
N VAL A 169 -14.39 4.92 -24.87
CA VAL A 169 -14.83 4.06 -23.78
C VAL A 169 -13.59 3.68 -22.99
N TYR A 170 -13.65 3.87 -21.67
CA TYR A 170 -12.50 3.69 -20.80
C TYR A 170 -12.68 2.44 -19.94
N HIS A 171 -11.65 1.60 -19.89
CA HIS A 171 -11.65 0.36 -19.12
C HIS A 171 -10.42 0.27 -18.23
N PHE A 172 -10.59 -0.28 -17.03
CA PHE A 172 -9.45 -0.70 -16.24
C PHE A 172 -8.84 -1.98 -16.85
N PRO A 173 -7.53 -2.00 -17.15
CA PRO A 173 -6.90 -3.12 -17.86
C PRO A 173 -6.57 -4.29 -16.91
N TYR A 174 -7.60 -4.96 -16.36
CA TYR A 174 -7.45 -6.05 -15.39
C TYR A 174 -6.52 -7.19 -15.87
N ASN A 175 -6.48 -7.43 -17.19
CA ASN A 175 -5.61 -8.45 -17.81
C ASN A 175 -4.12 -8.09 -17.79
N LEU A 176 -3.77 -6.82 -17.65
CA LEU A 176 -2.39 -6.31 -17.60
C LEU A 176 -1.93 -6.00 -16.17
N MET A 177 -2.87 -5.98 -15.21
CA MET A 177 -2.61 -5.58 -13.83
C MET A 177 -2.44 -6.80 -12.93
N PRO A 178 -1.41 -6.85 -12.08
CA PRO A 178 -1.33 -7.86 -11.02
C PRO A 178 -2.58 -7.83 -10.13
N GLU A 179 -2.95 -8.97 -9.55
CA GLU A 179 -4.13 -9.11 -8.69
C GLU A 179 -4.18 -8.03 -7.59
N GLN A 180 -3.05 -7.73 -6.97
CA GLN A 180 -2.93 -6.72 -5.90
C GLN A 180 -3.19 -5.29 -6.40
N VAL A 181 -2.90 -4.99 -7.67
CA VAL A 181 -3.16 -3.69 -8.29
C VAL A 181 -4.63 -3.59 -8.68
N SER A 182 -5.19 -4.67 -9.22
CA SER A 182 -6.64 -4.80 -9.45
C SER A 182 -7.45 -4.66 -8.15
N GLU A 183 -6.95 -5.19 -7.05
CA GLU A 183 -7.56 -5.05 -5.73
C GLU A 183 -7.54 -3.59 -5.25
N LYS A 184 -6.42 -2.88 -5.44
CA LYS A 184 -6.35 -1.43 -5.15
C LYS A 184 -7.32 -0.59 -5.98
N TRP A 185 -7.56 -0.98 -7.23
CA TRP A 185 -8.59 -0.35 -8.05
C TRP A 185 -9.98 -0.53 -7.42
N ASN A 186 -10.33 -1.75 -7.00
CA ASN A 186 -11.60 -2.03 -6.34
C ASN A 186 -11.74 -1.28 -4.99
N ILE A 187 -10.67 -1.20 -4.20
CA ILE A 187 -10.63 -0.39 -2.96
C ILE A 187 -10.88 1.10 -3.27
N TYR A 188 -10.31 1.61 -4.36
CA TYR A 188 -10.57 2.99 -4.79
C TYR A 188 -12.04 3.20 -5.18
N LEU A 189 -12.65 2.28 -5.95
CA LEU A 189 -14.07 2.34 -6.27
C LEU A 189 -14.94 2.27 -5.00
N ALA A 190 -14.62 1.38 -4.05
CA ALA A 190 -15.29 1.27 -2.77
C ALA A 190 -15.21 2.60 -1.98
N ALA A 191 -14.03 3.24 -1.96
CA ALA A 191 -13.82 4.52 -1.30
C ALA A 191 -14.62 5.66 -1.96
N VAL A 192 -14.78 5.62 -3.29
CA VAL A 192 -15.65 6.55 -4.04
C VAL A 192 -17.11 6.35 -3.64
N CYS A 193 -17.61 5.11 -3.65
CA CYS A 193 -18.98 4.79 -3.25
C CYS A 193 -19.26 5.24 -1.81
N ARG A 194 -18.37 4.91 -0.87
CA ARG A 194 -18.49 5.34 0.54
C ARG A 194 -18.53 6.86 0.67
N HIS A 195 -17.66 7.57 -0.05
CA HIS A 195 -17.67 9.04 -0.05
C HIS A 195 -18.98 9.61 -0.60
N ILE A 196 -19.50 9.08 -1.71
CA ILE A 196 -20.76 9.56 -2.32
C ILE A 196 -21.95 9.27 -1.39
N GLN A 197 -22.02 8.06 -0.81
CA GLN A 197 -23.07 7.70 0.16
C GLN A 197 -23.07 8.65 1.37
N LEU A 198 -21.89 8.92 1.96
CA LEU A 198 -21.76 9.84 3.09
C LEU A 198 -22.09 11.28 2.70
N ALA A 199 -21.65 11.74 1.53
CA ALA A 199 -21.95 13.07 1.02
C ALA A 199 -23.45 13.25 0.77
N ASN A 200 -24.18 12.22 0.34
CA ASN A 200 -25.64 12.26 0.21
C ASN A 200 -26.33 12.23 1.58
N ALA A 201 -25.81 11.44 2.52
CA ALA A 201 -26.36 11.36 3.88
C ALA A 201 -26.16 12.64 4.70
N VAL A 202 -25.10 13.42 4.42
CA VAL A 202 -24.74 14.63 5.20
C VAL A 202 -25.85 15.67 5.25
N ILE A 203 -26.70 15.72 4.21
CA ILE A 203 -27.86 16.62 4.13
C ILE A 203 -28.83 16.34 5.29
N ASN A 204 -28.93 15.08 5.71
CA ASN A 204 -29.83 14.63 6.76
C ASN A 204 -29.12 14.47 8.12
N THR A 205 -27.85 14.05 8.14
CA THR A 205 -27.13 13.74 9.38
C THR A 205 -26.33 14.92 9.94
N GLY A 206 -25.91 15.86 9.09
CA GLY A 206 -25.03 16.97 9.45
C GLY A 206 -23.56 16.57 9.73
N ASP A 207 -23.19 15.30 9.59
CA ASP A 207 -21.83 14.80 9.90
C ASP A 207 -20.83 15.11 8.78
N LYS A 208 -20.31 16.35 8.79
CA LYS A 208 -19.31 16.81 7.81
C LYS A 208 -17.96 16.13 7.99
N ASP A 209 -17.61 15.71 9.20
CA ASP A 209 -16.30 15.13 9.50
C ASP A 209 -16.17 13.72 8.89
N ALA A 210 -17.26 12.95 8.87
CA ALA A 210 -17.30 11.68 8.15
C ALA A 210 -17.07 11.85 6.64
N VAL A 211 -17.67 12.87 6.01
CA VAL A 211 -17.47 13.17 4.58
C VAL A 211 -16.03 13.56 4.29
N VAL A 212 -15.44 14.44 5.12
CA VAL A 212 -14.04 14.88 4.95
C VAL A 212 -13.06 13.71 5.10
N ARG A 213 -13.30 12.80 6.06
CA ARG A 213 -12.49 11.59 6.21
C ARG A 213 -12.63 10.67 5.00
N ALA A 214 -13.85 10.42 4.54
CA ALA A 214 -14.06 9.58 3.36
C ALA A 214 -13.43 10.18 2.09
N ASP A 215 -13.44 11.50 1.91
CA ASP A 215 -12.73 12.15 0.80
C ASP A 215 -11.21 11.98 0.90
N ALA A 216 -10.64 12.05 2.10
CA ALA A 216 -9.22 11.79 2.31
C ALA A 216 -8.84 10.33 2.00
N THR A 217 -9.63 9.36 2.48
CA THR A 217 -9.48 7.94 2.15
C THR A 217 -9.55 7.71 0.65
N ARG A 218 -10.53 8.32 -0.03
CA ARG A 218 -10.70 8.25 -1.48
C ARG A 218 -9.49 8.81 -2.24
N LYS A 219 -8.95 9.96 -1.82
CA LYS A 219 -7.75 10.56 -2.41
C LYS A 219 -6.53 9.67 -2.23
N TYR A 220 -6.34 9.15 -1.02
CA TYR A 220 -5.24 8.22 -0.72
C TYR A 220 -5.31 6.95 -1.57
N ALA A 221 -6.50 6.33 -1.66
CA ALA A 221 -6.72 5.16 -2.49
C ALA A 221 -6.44 5.46 -3.97
N HIS A 222 -6.92 6.61 -4.50
CA HIS A 222 -6.66 7.04 -5.87
C HIS A 222 -5.17 7.22 -6.15
N ASP A 223 -4.43 7.89 -5.27
CA ASP A 223 -3.01 8.13 -5.46
C ASP A 223 -2.19 6.82 -5.35
N SER A 224 -2.62 5.90 -4.47
CA SER A 224 -2.03 4.57 -4.28
C SER A 224 -2.16 3.70 -5.54
N ILE A 225 -3.34 3.62 -6.16
CA ILE A 225 -3.52 2.90 -7.43
C ILE A 225 -2.83 3.62 -8.59
N THR A 226 -2.85 4.96 -8.59
CA THR A 226 -2.20 5.77 -9.65
C THR A 226 -0.71 5.50 -9.72
N ASN A 227 -0.01 5.39 -8.58
CA ASN A 227 1.43 5.07 -8.59
C ASN A 227 1.71 3.74 -9.29
N ASP A 228 1.00 2.67 -8.90
CA ASP A 228 1.23 1.33 -9.46
C ASP A 228 0.90 1.29 -10.96
N VAL A 229 -0.24 1.85 -11.35
CA VAL A 229 -0.64 1.93 -12.77
C VAL A 229 0.32 2.81 -13.57
N HIS A 230 0.80 3.92 -13.01
CA HIS A 230 1.76 4.79 -13.70
C HIS A 230 3.05 4.03 -14.05
N ILE A 231 3.58 3.30 -13.07
CA ILE A 231 4.78 2.49 -13.23
C ILE A 231 4.56 1.36 -14.24
N ILE A 232 3.46 0.59 -14.09
CA ILE A 232 3.15 -0.53 -14.97
C ILE A 232 2.98 -0.07 -16.41
N LEU A 233 2.25 1.02 -16.64
CA LEU A 233 2.01 1.50 -17.99
C LEU A 233 3.27 2.10 -18.63
N GLY A 234 4.16 2.74 -17.84
CA GLY A 234 5.47 3.21 -18.31
C GLY A 234 5.41 4.19 -19.48
N LEU A 235 4.29 4.93 -19.62
CA LEU A 235 4.00 5.76 -20.79
C LEU A 235 4.78 7.08 -20.80
N GLU A 236 5.44 7.45 -19.69
CA GLU A 236 6.31 8.63 -19.61
C GLU A 236 7.41 8.63 -20.69
N LYS A 237 7.82 7.43 -21.13
CA LYS A 237 8.80 7.20 -22.20
C LYS A 237 8.30 7.62 -23.59
N LEU A 238 6.99 7.79 -23.75
CA LEU A 238 6.35 8.17 -25.02
C LEU A 238 6.21 9.68 -25.19
N GLY A 239 6.65 10.48 -24.21
CA GLY A 239 6.61 11.93 -24.27
C GLY A 239 5.22 12.50 -23.98
N GLY A 240 5.18 13.55 -23.16
CA GLY A 240 3.93 14.22 -22.80
C GLY A 240 2.99 13.38 -21.94
N TRP A 241 3.38 12.20 -21.44
CA TRP A 241 2.66 11.48 -20.39
C TRP A 241 3.35 11.68 -19.04
N ASP A 242 2.57 11.90 -17.98
CA ASP A 242 3.06 12.05 -16.63
C ASP A 242 2.08 11.41 -15.63
N TRP A 243 2.47 11.41 -14.36
CA TRP A 243 1.64 10.87 -13.29
C TRP A 243 0.26 11.52 -13.19
N THR A 244 0.16 12.83 -13.47
CA THR A 244 -1.11 13.56 -13.47
C THR A 244 -2.04 13.03 -14.56
N LYS A 245 -1.52 12.69 -15.73
CA LYS A 245 -2.29 12.07 -16.81
C LYS A 245 -2.75 10.66 -16.46
N THR A 246 -1.91 9.84 -15.81
CA THR A 246 -2.37 8.54 -15.27
C THR A 246 -3.50 8.73 -14.26
N ARG A 247 -3.37 9.73 -13.38
CA ARG A 247 -4.41 10.04 -12.39
C ARG A 247 -5.74 10.43 -13.04
N GLN A 248 -5.67 11.27 -14.08
CA GLN A 248 -6.84 11.70 -14.87
C GLN A 248 -7.47 10.54 -15.65
N LEU A 249 -6.65 9.65 -16.21
CA LEU A 249 -7.11 8.44 -16.89
C LEU A 249 -7.92 7.55 -15.94
N LEU A 250 -7.40 7.25 -14.74
CA LEU A 250 -8.10 6.47 -13.73
C LEU A 250 -9.38 7.15 -13.24
N ALA A 251 -9.41 8.48 -13.17
CA ALA A 251 -10.64 9.21 -12.88
C ALA A 251 -11.68 9.07 -14.01
N SER A 252 -11.24 9.06 -15.27
CA SER A 252 -12.11 8.88 -16.44
C SER A 252 -12.67 7.46 -16.52
N ILE A 253 -11.85 6.44 -16.23
CA ILE A 253 -12.30 5.04 -16.10
C ILE A 253 -13.36 4.93 -15.00
N ARG A 254 -13.12 5.54 -13.82
CA ARG A 254 -14.10 5.55 -12.72
C ARG A 254 -15.42 6.20 -13.13
N GLU A 255 -15.40 7.31 -13.87
CA GLU A 255 -16.63 7.95 -14.37
C GLU A 255 -17.39 7.05 -15.34
N HIS A 256 -16.68 6.17 -16.04
CA HIS A 256 -17.32 5.19 -16.92
C HIS A 256 -17.95 4.03 -16.13
N GLU A 257 -17.25 3.52 -15.10
CA GLU A 257 -17.74 2.41 -14.26
C GLU A 257 -18.83 2.83 -13.25
N LEU A 258 -18.75 4.06 -12.74
CA LEU A 258 -19.70 4.67 -11.82
C LEU A 258 -20.29 5.96 -12.42
N PRO A 259 -21.12 5.85 -13.48
CA PRO A 259 -21.56 7.01 -14.26
C PRO A 259 -22.61 7.87 -13.55
N THR A 260 -23.25 7.35 -12.50
CA THR A 260 -24.34 8.03 -11.79
C THR A 260 -24.19 7.92 -10.28
N ILE A 261 -24.83 8.84 -9.56
CA ILE A 261 -24.94 8.74 -8.09
C ILE A 261 -25.64 7.44 -7.70
N GLU A 262 -26.69 7.03 -8.43
CA GLU A 262 -27.42 5.78 -8.17
C GLU A 262 -26.50 4.56 -8.28
N ALA A 263 -25.61 4.51 -9.28
CA ALA A 263 -24.62 3.45 -9.42
C ALA A 263 -23.66 3.38 -8.21
N ALA A 264 -23.35 4.52 -7.59
CA ALA A 264 -22.47 4.61 -6.43
C ALA A 264 -23.19 4.43 -5.07
N THR A 265 -24.52 4.26 -5.07
CA THR A 265 -25.33 4.11 -3.85
C THR A 265 -26.26 2.90 -3.86
N ASN A 266 -26.21 2.05 -4.89
CA ASN A 266 -27.04 0.85 -5.00
C ASN A 266 -26.49 -0.31 -4.15
N GLU A 267 -27.19 -1.45 -4.18
CA GLU A 267 -26.80 -2.67 -3.45
C GLU A 267 -25.41 -3.15 -3.82
N HIS A 268 -25.05 -3.11 -5.12
CA HIS A 268 -23.73 -3.49 -5.60
C HIS A 268 -22.61 -2.59 -5.05
N ALA A 269 -22.84 -1.28 -4.96
CA ALA A 269 -21.92 -0.35 -4.33
C ALA A 269 -21.76 -0.64 -2.83
N GLN A 270 -22.83 -1.09 -2.15
CA GLN A 270 -22.75 -1.50 -0.75
C GLN A 270 -21.95 -2.80 -0.60
N GLU A 271 -22.20 -3.80 -1.44
CA GLU A 271 -21.42 -5.05 -1.46
C GLU A 271 -19.94 -4.79 -1.67
N LEU A 272 -19.59 -3.85 -2.57
CA LEU A 272 -18.21 -3.45 -2.82
C LEU A 272 -17.57 -2.79 -1.59
N ILE A 273 -18.30 -1.92 -0.88
CA ILE A 273 -17.82 -1.32 0.38
C ILE A 273 -17.60 -2.40 1.45
N ASP A 274 -18.57 -3.31 1.60
CA ASP A 274 -18.55 -4.35 2.62
C ASP A 274 -17.40 -5.33 2.35
N ALA A 275 -17.16 -5.69 1.08
CA ALA A 275 -16.07 -6.57 0.66
C ALA A 275 -14.68 -6.00 0.98
N HIS A 276 -14.52 -4.68 0.95
CA HIS A 276 -13.22 -4.00 1.16
C HIS A 276 -13.18 -3.17 2.45
N THR A 277 -14.03 -3.46 3.43
CA THR A 277 -14.14 -2.64 4.65
C THR A 277 -12.83 -2.57 5.43
N GLN A 278 -12.11 -3.69 5.56
CA GLN A 278 -10.85 -3.73 6.32
C GLN A 278 -9.77 -2.87 5.63
N GLU A 279 -9.68 -2.96 4.31
CA GLU A 279 -8.75 -2.23 3.48
C GLU A 279 -9.07 -0.73 3.45
N LEU A 280 -10.37 -0.38 3.44
CA LEU A 280 -10.83 1.01 3.57
C LEU A 280 -10.47 1.59 4.94
N ASP A 281 -10.54 0.81 6.01
CA ASP A 281 -10.16 1.26 7.34
C ASP A 281 -8.64 1.49 7.45
N VAL A 282 -7.82 0.61 6.83
CA VAL A 282 -6.38 0.83 6.69
C VAL A 282 -6.09 2.09 5.87
N ALA A 283 -6.73 2.26 4.72
CA ALA A 283 -6.57 3.45 3.88
C ALA A 283 -7.01 4.73 4.61
N THR A 284 -8.04 4.65 5.46
CA THR A 284 -8.50 5.77 6.30
C THR A 284 -7.47 6.10 7.37
N ALA A 285 -6.92 5.10 8.05
CA ALA A 285 -5.86 5.30 9.04
C ALA A 285 -4.61 5.94 8.42
N LEU A 286 -4.22 5.50 7.23
CA LEU A 286 -3.10 6.09 6.48
C LEU A 286 -3.42 7.52 6.03
N ALA A 287 -4.61 7.76 5.49
CA ALA A 287 -5.05 9.10 5.08
C ALA A 287 -5.07 10.10 6.24
N ASP A 288 -5.52 9.69 7.42
CA ASP A 288 -5.54 10.56 8.60
C ASP A 288 -4.12 10.84 9.15
N ARG A 289 -3.19 9.89 9.04
CA ARG A 289 -1.78 10.08 9.42
C ARG A 289 -1.00 11.04 8.51
N HIS A 290 -1.41 11.16 7.24
CA HIS A 290 -0.79 12.01 6.22
C HIS A 290 -1.41 13.42 6.10
N LYS A 291 -2.40 13.78 6.94
CA LYS A 291 -2.99 15.15 7.00
C LYS A 291 -2.14 16.17 7.79
N HIS A 292 -1.07 15.72 8.46
CA HIS A 292 -0.18 16.51 9.32
C HIS A 292 1.27 16.38 8.87
#